data_AF-A0A3D1PGX2-F1
#
_entry.id   AF-A0A3D1PGX2-F1
#
_cell.length_a   1.000
_cell.length_b   1.000
_cell.length_c   1.000
_cell.angle_alpha   90.00
_cell.angle_beta   90.00
_cell.angle_gamma   90.00
#
_symmetry.space_group_name_H-M   'P 1'
#
loop_
_entity.id
_entity.type
_entity.pdbx_description
1 polymer ?
#
loop_
_entity_poly.entity_id
_entity_poly.type
_entity_poly.pdbx_seq_one_letter_code
_entity_poly.pdbx_strand_id
1 'polypeptide(L)' 'MLEVQHLSVNYRGVAAVENISFCLKPGQIVGAIGPNGAG' A
#
# COMPACT_ATOMS: atom_id res chain seq x y z
N MET A 1 -10.51 -4.09 11.90
CA MET A 1 -9.10 -4.44 11.64
C MET A 1 -8.96 -4.55 10.14
N LEU A 2 -8.03 -3.81 9.54
CA LEU A 2 -7.70 -3.92 8.12
C LEU A 2 -6.34 -4.60 8.01
N GLU A 3 -6.22 -5.55 7.10
CA GLU A 3 -4.98 -6.26 6.83
C GLU A 3 -4.77 -6.38 5.33
N VAL A 4 -3.58 -5.98 4.88
CA VAL A 4 -3.10 -6.12 3.51
C VAL A 4 -1.86 -7.01 3.57
N GLN A 5 -1.85 -8.06 2.76
CA GLN A 5 -0.75 -9.02 2.70
C GLN A 5 -0.32 -9.20 1.25
N HIS A 6 0.98 -9.03 1.00
CA HIS A 6 1.63 -9.34 -0.26
C HIS A 6 0.95 -8.70 -1.49
N LEU A 7 0.45 -7.47 -1.34
CA LEU A 7 -0.24 -6.78 -2.41
C LEU A 7 0.77 -6.30 -3.45
N SER A 8 0.54 -6.70 -4.70
CA SER A 8 1.24 -6.18 -5.87
C SER A 8 0.21 -5.67 -6.87
N VAL A 9 0.42 -4.49 -7.44
CA VAL A 9 -0.49 -3.87 -8.41
C VAL A 9 0.31 -3.39 -9.61
N ASN A 10 -0.15 -3.79 -10.81
CA ASN A 10 0.45 -3.39 -12.08
C ASN A 10 -0.53 -2.54 -12.89
N TYR A 11 -0.07 -1.40 -13.38
CA TYR A 11 -0.82 -0.55 -14.31
C TYR A 11 -0.03 -0.39 -15.60
N ARG A 12 -0.59 -0.90 -16.71
CA ARG A 12 0.01 -0.77 -18.06
C ARG A 12 1.48 -1.24 -18.13
N GLY A 13 1.81 -2.30 -17.41
CA GLY A 13 3.16 -2.85 -17.34
C GLY A 13 4.11 -2.14 -16.37
N VAL A 14 3.64 -1.13 -15.64
CA VAL A 14 4.39 -0.49 -14.55
C VAL A 14 3.90 -1.07 -13.22
N ALA A 15 4.82 -1.59 -12.43
CA ALA A 15 4.54 -1.97 -11.05
C ALA A 15 4.35 -0.70 -10.22
N ALA A 16 3.12 -0.50 -9.74
CA ALA A 16 2.78 0.61 -8.86
C ALA A 16 3.21 0.27 -7.43
N VAL A 17 2.76 -0.87 -6.92
CA VAL A 17 3.24 -1.43 -5.64
C VAL A 17 3.68 -2.87 -5.84
N GLU A 18 4.73 -3.28 -5.11
CA GLU A 18 5.26 -4.65 -5.15
C GLU A 18 5.35 -5.22 -3.73
N ASN A 19 4.62 -6.32 -3.49
CA ASN A 19 4.67 -7.12 -2.27
C ASN A 19 4.56 -6.30 -0.97
N ILE A 20 3.62 -5.35 -0.93
CA ILE A 20 3.39 -4.53 0.26
C ILE A 20 2.45 -5.23 1.24
N SER A 21 2.80 -5.18 2.52
CA SER A 21 2.00 -5.70 3.62
C SER A 21 1.90 -4.67 4.74
N PHE A 22 0.69 -4.43 5.23
CA PHE A 22 0.44 -3.54 6.36
C PHE A 22 -0.88 -3.88 7.07
N CYS A 23 -1.01 -3.47 8.33
CA CYS A 23 -2.25 -3.65 9.07
C CYS A 23 -2.63 -2.36 9.83
N LEU A 24 -3.94 -2.11 9.93
CA LEU A 24 -4.50 -1.02 10.73
C LEU A 24 -5.46 -1.59 11.77
N LYS A 25 -5.24 -1.24 13.03
CA LYS A 25 -6.13 -1.57 14.15
C LYS A 25 -7.29 -0.58 14.21
N PRO A 26 -8.46 -0.99 14.77
CA PRO A 26 -9.56 -0.07 15.01
C PRO A 26 -9.10 1.18 15.80
N GLY A 27 -9.51 2.36 15.35
CA GLY A 27 -9.15 3.64 15.99
C GLY A 27 -7.78 4.22 15.63
N GLN A 28 -6.96 3.53 14.82
CA GLN A 28 -5.70 4.09 14.33
C GLN A 28 -5.90 4.99 13.11
N ILE A 29 -5.18 6.12 13.09
CA ILE A 29 -5.05 7.03 11.94
C ILE A 29 -3.62 6.89 11.42
N VAL A 30 -3.48 6.66 10.10
CA VAL A 30 -2.19 6.48 9.43
C VAL A 30 -2.12 7.45 8.25
N GLY A 31 -1.00 8.16 8.12
CA GLY A 31 -0.66 8.93 6.92
C GLY A 31 0.38 8.19 6.08
N ALA A 32 0.12 8.04 4.79
CA ALA A 32 1.11 7.58 3.82
C ALA A 32 1.62 8.80 3.05
N ILE A 33 2.94 8.96 2.98
CA ILE A 33 3.60 10.09 2.31
C ILE A 33 4.64 9.59 1.31
N GLY A 34 4.74 10.27 0.18
CA GLY A 34 5.70 9.96 -0.87
C GLY A 34 5.58 10.92 -2.05
N PRO A 35 6.61 11.01 -2.90
CA PRO A 35 6.51 11.76 -4.16
C PRO A 35 5.46 11.15 -5.10
N ASN A 36 5.09 11.89 -6.15
CA ASN A 36 4.18 11.38 -7.17
C ASN A 36 4.74 10.10 -7.80
N GLY A 37 3.97 9.01 -7.73
CA GLY A 37 4.36 7.69 -8.25
C GLY A 37 5.28 6.87 -7.33
N ALA A 38 5.37 7.20 -6.03
CA ALA A 38 6.14 6.40 -5.05
C ALA A 38 5.55 5.02 -4.73
N GLY A 39 4.32 4.78 -5.17
CA GLY A 39 3.55 3.57 -4.99
C GLY A 39 2.26 3.69 -5.78
#